data_AF-A0A3B4XS37-F1
#
_entry.id   AF-A0A3B4XS37-F1
#
_cell.length_a   1.000
_cell.length_b   1.000
_cell.length_c   1.000
_cell.angle_alpha   90.00
_cell.angle_beta   90.00
_cell.angle_gamma   90.00
#
_symmetry.space_group_name_H-M   'P 1'
#
loop_
_entity.id
_entity.type
_entity.pdbx_description
1 polymer ?
#
loop_
_entity_poly.entity_id
_entity_poly.type
_entity_poly.pdbx_seq_one_letter_code
_entity_poly.pdbx_strand_id
1 'polypeptide(L)'
;MNLQGLSPENGAASRGCTPDLGPLWYCHSRSLCLQGNDSLEEEEGLCLKMKREIGLIGGVALVSGTMIGSGIFMSPQFVLGYVGSPGASLVIWALSGVVALFGALSYTELGTIISESGGDFIYILRIYGSGPAFFAAFTFILVVKPFSIAAMAISIAEYAVAPFYTGCPPPHLIRSLNCLFMCSVIFTPTVYSQSSDDLSLC
;
A
#
# COMPACT_ATOMS: atom_id res chain seq x y z
N MET A 1 23.13 46.57 42.67
CA MET A 1 21.78 47.08 42.97
C MET A 1 20.86 46.46 41.94
N ASN A 2 20.35 45.24 42.22
CA ASN A 2 18.97 44.96 42.67
C ASN A 2 17.93 45.44 41.63
N LEU A 3 17.20 44.60 40.87
CA LEU A 3 16.26 43.48 41.15
C LEU A 3 14.78 43.93 41.00
N GLN A 4 13.95 42.98 40.52
CA GLN A 4 12.48 42.98 40.36
C GLN A 4 11.96 43.66 39.07
N GLY A 5 11.24 43.03 38.13
CA GLY A 5 10.38 41.83 38.16
C GLY A 5 8.91 42.25 38.20
N LEU A 6 8.14 41.95 37.13
CA LEU A 6 6.71 41.57 37.11
C LEU A 6 6.07 41.70 35.70
N SER A 7 5.66 40.55 35.15
CA SER A 7 4.46 40.35 34.28
C SER A 7 3.20 40.43 35.17
N PRO A 8 1.92 40.58 34.72
CA PRO A 8 1.27 40.31 33.42
C PRO A 8 0.48 41.54 32.89
N GLU A 9 -0.22 41.61 31.75
CA GLU A 9 -1.54 41.02 31.43
C GLU A 9 -1.88 41.17 29.92
N ASN A 10 -2.37 40.08 29.32
CA ASN A 10 -3.53 39.97 28.42
C ASN A 10 -3.79 41.06 27.36
N GLY A 11 -3.52 40.71 26.09
CA GLY A 11 -3.94 41.48 24.92
C GLY A 11 -4.22 40.59 23.72
N ALA A 12 -5.46 40.10 23.63
CA ALA A 12 -6.00 39.30 22.55
C ALA A 12 -5.86 39.99 21.18
N ALA A 13 -5.18 39.34 20.23
CA ALA A 13 -5.14 39.76 18.83
C ALA A 13 -5.17 38.54 17.90
N SER A 14 -6.38 38.04 17.61
CA SER A 14 -6.83 37.74 16.24
C SER A 14 -8.29 37.32 16.28
N ARG A 15 -9.19 38.30 16.13
CA ARG A 15 -10.59 38.04 15.76
C ARG A 15 -10.63 37.92 14.25
N GLY A 16 -11.17 36.82 13.74
CA GLY A 16 -11.37 36.60 12.32
C GLY A 16 -12.33 35.46 11.99
N CYS A 17 -13.40 35.27 12.76
CA CYS A 17 -14.56 34.49 12.31
C CYS A 17 -15.72 35.46 12.10
N THR A 18 -15.93 35.88 10.86
CA THR A 18 -17.18 36.52 10.46
C THR A 18 -18.20 35.42 10.19
N PRO A 19 -19.42 35.51 10.73
CA PRO A 19 -20.52 34.67 10.28
C PRO A 19 -21.10 35.24 8.97
N ASP A 20 -21.66 34.32 8.17
CA ASP A 20 -22.66 34.49 7.11
C ASP A 20 -22.26 34.36 5.60
N LEU A 21 -23.06 33.50 4.95
CA LEU A 21 -23.39 33.32 3.53
C LEU A 21 -22.48 32.53 2.55
N GLY A 22 -22.86 31.26 2.29
CA GLY A 22 -22.69 30.62 0.97
C GLY A 22 -22.35 29.10 0.99
N PRO A 23 -22.94 28.27 0.08
CA PRO A 23 -22.64 26.85 0.00
C PRO A 23 -21.43 26.64 -0.92
N LEU A 24 -20.23 26.90 -0.41
CA LEU A 24 -19.01 26.36 -1.03
C LEU A 24 -18.43 25.30 -0.10
N TRP A 25 -18.50 24.07 -0.60
CA TRP A 25 -17.80 22.88 -0.14
C TRP A 25 -16.29 23.11 -0.16
N TYR A 26 -15.77 23.84 0.83
CA TYR A 26 -14.35 23.86 1.16
C TYR A 26 -14.24 23.78 2.67
N CYS A 27 -14.58 22.60 3.19
CA CYS A 27 -14.23 22.24 4.56
C CYS A 27 -12.72 22.01 4.57
N HIS A 28 -11.96 23.03 4.99
CA HIS A 28 -10.57 22.87 5.40
C HIS A 28 -10.56 22.09 6.72
N SER A 29 -10.86 20.79 6.63
CA SER A 29 -10.99 19.87 7.75
C SER A 29 -9.74 19.00 7.85
N ARG A 30 -8.60 19.63 8.14
CA ARG A 30 -7.43 18.88 8.60
C ARG A 30 -7.52 18.74 10.11
N SER A 31 -8.41 17.86 10.58
CA SER A 31 -8.31 17.20 11.90
C SER A 31 -9.60 16.43 12.22
N LEU A 32 -9.71 15.20 11.72
CA LEU A 32 -10.59 14.20 12.32
C LEU A 32 -9.86 12.86 12.36
N CYS A 33 -9.23 12.66 13.53
CA CYS A 33 -9.02 11.40 14.24
C CYS A 33 -8.63 10.14 13.46
N LEU A 34 -7.41 9.66 13.71
CA LEU A 34 -7.14 8.23 13.94
C LEU A 34 -5.87 8.05 14.79
N GLN A 35 -6.03 7.92 16.10
CA GLN A 35 -5.04 7.26 16.94
C GLN A 35 -5.72 6.05 17.59
N GLY A 36 -5.69 4.92 16.91
CA GLY A 36 -5.79 3.64 17.58
C GLY A 36 -4.40 3.32 18.13
N ASN A 37 -4.24 3.28 19.45
CA ASN A 37 -3.15 2.52 20.05
C ASN A 37 -3.64 1.91 21.36
N ASP A 38 -3.40 0.61 21.49
CA ASP A 38 -3.65 -0.13 22.72
C ASP A 38 -2.74 0.38 23.85
N SER A 39 -3.32 0.37 25.05
CA SER A 39 -2.78 0.68 26.39
C SER A 39 -2.56 2.16 26.77
N LEU A 40 -3.63 2.71 27.37
CA LEU A 40 -3.76 3.73 28.43
C LEU A 40 -2.53 4.61 28.78
N GLU A 41 -2.65 5.91 28.47
CA GLU A 41 -2.41 7.07 29.37
C GLU A 41 -2.87 8.35 28.64
N GLU A 42 -3.72 9.16 29.29
CA GLU A 42 -4.17 10.47 28.79
C GLU A 42 -3.04 11.51 28.88
N GLU A 43 -2.69 12.16 27.78
CA GLU A 43 -2.10 13.51 27.78
C GLU A 43 -2.36 14.26 26.46
N GLU A 44 -2.33 15.58 26.58
CA GLU A 44 -3.02 16.58 25.77
C GLU A 44 -2.56 16.69 24.31
N GLY A 45 -3.52 17.03 23.43
CA GLY A 45 -3.34 17.16 21.99
C GLY A 45 -2.42 18.29 21.56
N LEU A 46 -1.13 18.00 21.39
CA LEU A 46 -0.22 18.77 20.57
C LEU A 46 -0.39 18.33 19.10
N CYS A 47 -0.51 19.26 18.15
CA CYS A 47 -0.43 18.95 16.72
C CYS A 47 1.00 18.47 16.40
N LEU A 48 1.23 17.16 16.55
CA LEU A 48 2.47 16.50 16.20
C LEU A 48 2.61 16.51 14.67
N LYS A 49 3.26 17.55 14.15
CA LYS A 49 3.77 17.54 12.78
C LYS A 49 4.94 16.56 12.73
N MET A 50 4.63 15.27 12.57
CA MET A 50 5.63 14.23 12.38
C MET A 50 6.54 14.64 11.21
N LYS A 51 7.83 14.78 11.53
CA LYS A 51 8.87 14.96 10.53
C LYS A 51 8.87 13.68 9.69
N ARG A 52 8.29 13.71 8.48
CA ARG A 52 8.32 12.58 7.53
C ARG A 52 9.74 12.42 6.98
N GLU A 53 10.65 11.99 7.84
CA GLU A 53 12.02 11.64 7.47
C GLU A 53 12.14 10.13 7.46
N ILE A 54 11.75 9.54 6.34
CA ILE A 54 12.19 8.21 5.96
C ILE A 54 13.67 8.38 5.57
N GLY A 55 14.59 7.97 6.46
CA GLY A 55 16.02 7.98 6.13
C GLY A 55 16.32 7.04 4.97
N LEU A 56 17.45 7.24 4.28
CA LEU A 56 17.86 6.42 3.13
C LEU A 56 17.82 4.91 3.44
N ILE A 57 18.37 4.54 4.59
CA ILE A 57 18.42 3.13 5.04
C ILE A 57 16.99 2.60 5.32
N GLY A 58 16.14 3.41 5.95
CA GLY A 58 14.75 3.05 6.22
C GLY A 58 13.93 2.88 4.94
N GLY A 59 14.14 3.77 3.95
CA GLY A 59 13.51 3.67 2.64
C GLY A 59 13.95 2.42 1.87
N VAL A 60 15.25 2.13 1.83
CA VAL A 60 15.78 0.91 1.18
C VAL A 60 15.27 -0.35 1.87
N ALA A 61 15.27 -0.39 3.20
CA ALA A 61 14.74 -1.52 3.95
C ALA A 61 13.24 -1.74 3.67
N LEU A 62 12.44 -0.67 3.65
CA LEU A 62 11.01 -0.74 3.35
C LEU A 62 10.76 -1.26 1.93
N VAL A 63 11.45 -0.70 0.92
CA VAL A 63 11.31 -1.16 -0.47
C VAL A 63 11.78 -2.60 -0.62
N SER A 64 12.88 -3.01 0.03
CA SER A 64 13.34 -4.39 -0.02
C SER A 64 12.34 -5.37 0.60
N GLY A 65 11.68 -4.97 1.69
CA GLY A 65 10.67 -5.78 2.37
C GLY A 65 9.38 -5.93 1.58
N THR A 66 8.98 -4.92 0.80
CA THR A 66 7.79 -5.02 -0.06
C THR A 66 8.05 -5.79 -1.36
N MET A 67 9.28 -5.82 -1.84
CA MET A 67 9.65 -6.56 -3.06
C MET A 67 9.88 -8.05 -2.82
N ILE A 68 10.40 -8.44 -1.64
CA ILE A 68 10.64 -9.85 -1.30
C ILE A 68 9.34 -10.48 -0.80
N GLY A 69 8.63 -11.18 -1.70
CA GLY A 69 7.42 -11.92 -1.41
C GLY A 69 7.58 -13.45 -1.44
N SER A 70 6.48 -14.17 -1.23
CA SER A 70 6.43 -15.65 -1.31
C SER A 70 6.67 -16.22 -2.71
N GLY A 71 6.67 -15.37 -3.74
CA GLY A 71 6.91 -15.76 -5.14
C GLY A 71 8.25 -16.44 -5.38
N ILE A 72 9.26 -16.20 -4.54
CA ILE A 72 10.59 -16.82 -4.68
C ILE A 72 10.57 -18.35 -4.57
N PHE A 73 9.60 -18.93 -3.86
CA PHE A 73 9.48 -20.38 -3.72
C PHE A 73 8.78 -21.02 -4.92
N MET A 74 7.96 -20.23 -5.64
CA MET A 74 7.13 -20.71 -6.73
C MET A 74 7.80 -20.49 -8.10
N SER A 75 8.31 -19.28 -8.34
CA SER A 75 8.87 -18.86 -9.63
C SER A 75 9.99 -19.77 -10.18
N PRO A 76 10.93 -20.31 -9.37
CA PRO A 76 12.00 -21.16 -9.88
C PRO A 76 11.50 -22.46 -10.51
N GLN A 77 10.46 -23.08 -9.93
CA GLN A 77 9.88 -24.32 -10.47
C GLN A 77 9.26 -24.08 -11.84
N PHE A 78 8.54 -22.95 -12.01
CA PHE A 78 7.96 -22.57 -13.29
C PHE A 78 9.04 -22.27 -14.33
N VAL A 79 10.03 -21.43 -14.02
CA VAL A 79 11.08 -21.06 -14.98
C VAL A 79 11.89 -22.29 -15.41
N LEU A 80 12.26 -23.16 -14.46
CA LEU A 80 13.02 -24.37 -14.79
C LEU A 80 12.19 -25.36 -15.62
N GLY A 81 10.88 -25.45 -15.36
CA GLY A 81 9.96 -26.29 -16.13
C GLY A 81 9.82 -25.88 -17.59
N TYR A 82 9.83 -24.57 -17.90
CA TYR A 82 9.76 -24.08 -19.27
C TYR A 82 11.10 -24.10 -20.02
N VAL A 83 12.22 -23.89 -19.30
CA VAL A 83 13.54 -23.67 -19.89
C VAL A 83 14.37 -24.96 -19.95
N GLY A 84 14.13 -25.90 -19.04
CA GLY A 84 14.78 -27.21 -18.97
C GLY A 84 16.25 -27.20 -18.52
N SER A 85 16.94 -26.06 -18.54
CA SER A 85 18.35 -25.92 -18.12
C SER A 85 18.51 -24.90 -16.99
N PRO A 86 19.28 -25.23 -15.93
CA PRO A 86 19.51 -24.33 -14.81
C PRO A 86 20.31 -23.09 -15.20
N GLY A 87 21.29 -23.21 -16.11
CA GLY A 87 22.09 -22.06 -16.57
C GLY A 87 21.24 -21.02 -17.30
N ALA A 88 20.34 -21.48 -18.18
CA ALA A 88 19.43 -20.58 -18.90
C ALA A 88 18.39 -19.94 -17.96
N SER A 89 17.97 -20.62 -16.90
CA SER A 89 17.07 -20.05 -15.88
C SER A 89 17.70 -18.86 -15.13
N LEU A 90 19.00 -18.90 -14.84
CA LEU A 90 19.73 -17.79 -14.21
C LEU A 90 19.83 -16.57 -15.12
N VAL A 91 20.00 -16.77 -16.43
CA VAL A 91 20.02 -15.68 -17.41
C VAL A 91 18.67 -14.98 -17.47
N ILE A 92 17.56 -15.74 -17.50
CA ILE A 92 16.20 -15.17 -17.50
C ILE A 92 15.94 -14.38 -16.22
N TRP A 93 16.41 -14.90 -15.08
CA TRP A 93 16.35 -14.18 -13.80
C TRP A 93 17.09 -12.86 -13.85
N ALA A 94 18.34 -12.85 -14.33
CA ALA A 94 19.13 -11.64 -14.48
C ALA A 94 18.46 -10.62 -15.43
N LEU A 95 17.93 -11.08 -16.56
CA LEU A 95 17.20 -10.22 -17.51
C LEU A 95 15.94 -9.63 -16.90
N SER A 96 15.17 -10.41 -16.13
CA SER A 96 13.98 -9.91 -15.45
C SER A 96 14.32 -8.82 -14.43
N GLY A 97 15.44 -8.96 -13.72
CA GLY A 97 15.95 -7.93 -12.80
C GLY A 97 16.32 -6.63 -13.51
N VAL A 98 16.95 -6.71 -14.69
CA VAL A 98 17.29 -5.53 -15.49
C VAL A 98 16.04 -4.81 -15.99
N VAL A 99 15.03 -5.55 -16.46
CA VAL A 99 13.75 -4.97 -16.88
C VAL A 99 13.02 -4.30 -15.70
N ALA A 100 13.02 -4.94 -14.52
CA ALA A 100 12.45 -4.37 -13.31
C ALA A 100 13.16 -3.07 -12.89
N LEU A 101 14.49 -3.01 -13.03
CA LEU A 101 15.27 -1.80 -12.74
C LEU A 101 14.88 -0.63 -13.66
N PHE A 102 14.73 -0.87 -14.96
CA PHE A 102 14.26 0.17 -15.88
C PHE A 102 12.83 0.63 -15.55
N GLY A 103 11.95 -0.30 -15.17
CA GLY A 103 10.61 0.03 -14.67
C GLY A 103 10.66 0.94 -13.44
N ALA A 104 11.44 0.58 -12.44
CA ALA A 104 11.61 1.35 -11.21
C ALA A 104 12.18 2.76 -11.46
N LEU A 105 13.17 2.90 -12.35
CA LEU A 105 13.74 4.19 -12.73
C LEU A 105 12.69 5.09 -13.39
N SER A 106 11.94 4.56 -14.36
CA SER A 106 10.88 5.34 -15.03
C SER A 106 9.76 5.77 -14.07
N TYR A 107 9.40 4.90 -13.12
CA TYR A 107 8.40 5.20 -12.10
C TYR A 107 8.90 6.22 -11.08
N THR A 108 10.20 6.20 -10.77
CA THR A 108 10.84 7.19 -9.89
C THR A 108 10.82 8.58 -10.53
N GLU A 109 11.17 8.70 -11.81
CA GLU A 109 11.07 9.97 -12.55
C GLU A 109 9.64 10.52 -12.47
N LEU A 110 8.63 9.69 -12.75
CA LEU A 110 7.23 10.12 -12.67
C LEU A 110 6.81 10.53 -11.25
N GLY A 111 7.24 9.79 -10.24
CA GLY A 111 6.95 10.09 -8.83
C GLY A 111 7.67 11.34 -8.30
N THR A 112 8.79 11.74 -8.90
CA THR A 112 9.44 13.03 -8.58
C THR A 112 8.76 14.22 -9.24
N ILE A 113 8.06 14.01 -10.37
CA ILE A 113 7.34 15.08 -11.09
C ILE A 113 5.98 15.36 -10.46
N ILE A 114 5.27 14.32 -10.01
CA ILE A 114 3.90 14.42 -9.47
C ILE A 114 3.91 13.92 -8.02
N SER A 115 4.22 14.82 -7.08
CA SER A 115 4.32 14.52 -5.64
C SER A 115 2.96 14.65 -4.92
N GLU A 116 1.91 14.09 -5.50
CA GLU A 116 0.55 14.12 -4.95
C GLU A 116 0.18 12.78 -4.31
N SER A 117 -0.58 12.83 -3.21
CA SER A 117 -1.06 11.62 -2.55
C SER A 117 -2.20 10.98 -3.36
N GLY A 118 -2.03 9.72 -3.77
CA GLY A 118 -3.07 8.95 -4.47
C GLY A 118 -2.55 7.85 -5.42
N GLY A 119 -1.24 7.64 -5.48
CA GLY A 119 -0.61 6.51 -6.17
C GLY A 119 -0.81 6.54 -7.69
N ASP A 120 -0.85 5.35 -8.29
CA ASP A 120 -0.93 5.16 -9.75
C ASP A 120 -2.13 5.87 -10.39
N PHE A 121 -3.22 6.02 -9.63
CA PHE A 121 -4.44 6.65 -10.12
C PHE A 121 -4.24 8.13 -10.47
N ILE A 122 -3.46 8.87 -9.67
CA ILE A 122 -3.23 10.30 -9.90
C ILE A 122 -2.40 10.53 -11.16
N TYR A 123 -1.46 9.63 -11.48
CA TYR A 123 -0.70 9.71 -12.72
C TYR A 123 -1.62 9.59 -13.95
N ILE A 124 -2.54 8.63 -13.92
CA ILE A 124 -3.50 8.42 -15.02
C ILE A 124 -4.47 9.60 -15.12
N LEU A 125 -4.97 10.09 -13.98
CA LEU A 125 -5.87 11.25 -13.94
C LEU A 125 -5.22 12.51 -14.52
N ARG A 126 -3.92 12.72 -14.24
CA ARG A 126 -3.19 13.90 -14.71
C ARG A 126 -2.87 13.85 -16.21
N ILE A 127 -2.54 12.67 -16.74
CA ILE A 127 -2.12 12.50 -18.14
C ILE A 127 -3.32 12.35 -19.07
N TYR A 128 -4.33 11.56 -18.67
CA TYR A 128 -5.44 11.17 -19.54
C TYR A 128 -6.78 11.85 -19.19
N GLY A 129 -6.88 12.52 -18.04
CA GLY A 129 -8.12 13.18 -17.59
C GLY A 129 -9.15 12.21 -16.98
N SER A 130 -10.32 12.74 -16.61
CA SER A 130 -11.28 12.04 -15.74
C SER A 130 -11.96 10.79 -16.35
N GLY A 131 -12.26 10.80 -17.65
CA GLY A 131 -12.94 9.69 -18.33
C GLY A 131 -12.14 8.38 -18.32
N PRO A 132 -10.95 8.33 -18.95
CA PRO A 132 -10.11 7.14 -18.97
C PRO A 132 -9.56 6.77 -17.58
N ALA A 133 -9.35 7.75 -16.69
CA ALA A 133 -8.97 7.46 -15.31
C ALA A 133 -10.02 6.63 -14.56
N PHE A 134 -11.32 6.90 -14.78
CA PHE A 134 -12.39 6.10 -14.21
C PHE A 134 -12.37 4.64 -14.71
N PHE A 135 -12.22 4.41 -16.01
CA PHE A 135 -12.13 3.05 -16.55
C PHE A 135 -10.89 2.29 -16.08
N ALA A 136 -9.76 2.98 -15.94
CA ALA A 136 -8.54 2.40 -15.39
C ALA A 136 -8.73 1.97 -13.94
N ALA A 137 -9.27 2.85 -13.08
CA ALA A 137 -9.57 2.53 -11.69
C ALA A 137 -10.59 1.38 -11.58
N PHE A 138 -11.63 1.41 -12.41
CA PHE A 138 -12.65 0.36 -12.45
C PHE A 138 -12.05 -1.01 -12.82
N THR A 139 -11.21 -1.06 -13.85
CA THR A 139 -10.52 -2.30 -14.26
C THR A 139 -9.55 -2.77 -13.19
N PHE A 140 -8.85 -1.84 -12.54
CA PHE A 140 -7.92 -2.18 -11.46
C PHE A 140 -8.63 -2.81 -10.27
N ILE A 141 -9.78 -2.26 -9.86
CA ILE A 141 -10.57 -2.75 -8.72
C ILE A 141 -11.30 -4.05 -9.07
N LEU A 142 -11.91 -4.16 -10.25
CA LEU A 142 -12.71 -5.34 -10.61
C LEU A 142 -11.91 -6.51 -11.16
N VAL A 143 -10.77 -6.26 -11.79
CA VAL A 143 -10.01 -7.31 -12.48
C VAL A 143 -8.70 -7.56 -11.77
N VAL A 144 -7.85 -6.55 -11.64
CA VAL A 144 -6.46 -6.74 -11.18
C VAL A 144 -6.40 -7.17 -9.71
N LYS A 145 -7.15 -6.49 -8.83
CA LYS A 145 -7.22 -6.78 -7.40
C LYS A 145 -7.70 -8.21 -7.11
N PRO A 146 -8.90 -8.66 -7.57
CA PRO A 146 -9.37 -10.01 -7.28
C PRO A 146 -8.56 -11.09 -8.01
N PHE A 147 -8.04 -10.81 -9.21
CA PHE A 147 -7.18 -11.76 -9.93
C PHE A 147 -5.90 -12.07 -9.13
N SER A 148 -5.26 -11.04 -8.57
CA SER A 148 -4.06 -11.19 -7.75
C SER A 148 -4.34 -12.03 -6.50
N ILE A 149 -5.45 -11.77 -5.81
CA ILE A 149 -5.87 -12.56 -4.63
C ILE A 149 -6.16 -14.01 -5.02
N ALA A 150 -6.85 -14.24 -6.13
CA ALA A 150 -7.16 -15.58 -6.61
C ALA A 150 -5.90 -16.37 -6.99
N ALA A 151 -4.96 -15.75 -7.70
CA ALA A 151 -3.70 -16.39 -8.07
C ALA A 151 -2.86 -16.79 -6.84
N MET A 152 -2.77 -15.91 -5.84
CA MET A 152 -2.11 -16.21 -4.57
C MET A 152 -2.84 -17.32 -3.80
N ALA A 153 -4.16 -17.28 -3.72
CA ALA A 153 -4.93 -18.29 -3.00
C ALA A 153 -4.81 -19.68 -3.64
N ILE A 154 -4.85 -19.78 -4.97
CA ILE A 154 -4.70 -21.05 -5.70
C ILE A 154 -3.31 -21.64 -5.44
N SER A 155 -2.26 -20.82 -5.53
CA SER A 155 -0.89 -21.29 -5.33
C SER A 155 -0.65 -21.77 -3.89
N ILE A 156 -1.08 -21.01 -2.88
CA ILE A 156 -0.98 -21.43 -1.48
C ILE A 156 -1.78 -22.71 -1.24
N ALA A 157 -2.96 -22.85 -1.83
CA ALA A 157 -3.76 -24.06 -1.71
C ALA A 157 -3.03 -25.29 -2.28
N GLU A 158 -2.34 -25.16 -3.42
CA GLU A 158 -1.54 -26.24 -4.00
C GLU A 158 -0.33 -26.62 -3.12
N TYR A 159 0.39 -25.64 -2.59
CA TYR A 159 1.53 -25.89 -1.71
C TYR A 159 1.10 -26.46 -0.34
N ALA A 160 -0.05 -26.06 0.18
CA ALA A 160 -0.57 -26.57 1.46
C ALA A 160 -0.99 -28.04 1.40
N VAL A 161 -1.49 -28.52 0.25
CA VAL A 161 -1.90 -29.93 0.07
C VAL A 161 -0.77 -30.84 -0.41
N ALA A 162 0.30 -30.28 -0.99
CA ALA A 162 1.47 -31.02 -1.47
C ALA A 162 2.06 -32.03 -0.47
N PRO A 163 2.23 -31.74 0.85
CA PRO A 163 2.80 -32.70 1.78
C PRO A 163 1.85 -33.86 2.15
N PHE A 164 0.53 -33.68 2.01
CA PHE A 164 -0.47 -34.70 2.37
C PHE A 164 -0.75 -35.68 1.23
N TYR A 165 -0.43 -35.31 -0.01
CA TYR A 165 -0.70 -36.10 -1.21
C TYR A 165 0.59 -36.29 -2.04
N THR A 166 1.54 -37.05 -1.48
CA THR A 166 2.81 -37.40 -2.13
C THR A 166 2.63 -38.56 -3.13
N GLY A 167 1.83 -38.37 -4.18
CA GLY A 167 1.73 -39.34 -5.29
C GLY A 167 0.34 -39.54 -5.92
N CYS A 168 -0.69 -38.88 -5.40
CA CYS A 168 -2.03 -38.89 -5.99
C CYS A 168 -2.51 -37.46 -6.25
N PRO A 169 -3.23 -37.19 -7.35
CA PRO A 169 -3.89 -35.90 -7.53
C PRO A 169 -4.92 -35.71 -6.39
N PRO A 170 -4.89 -34.59 -5.66
CA PRO A 170 -5.83 -34.34 -4.58
C PRO A 170 -7.26 -34.24 -5.14
N PRO A 171 -8.28 -34.76 -4.44
CA PRO A 171 -9.66 -34.66 -4.90
C PRO A 171 -10.10 -33.18 -4.99
N HIS A 172 -10.82 -32.83 -6.06
CA HIS A 172 -11.24 -31.46 -6.36
C HIS A 172 -11.96 -30.77 -5.19
N LEU A 173 -12.67 -31.53 -4.36
CA LEU A 173 -13.38 -31.02 -3.19
C LEU A 173 -12.42 -30.42 -2.15
N ILE A 174 -11.34 -31.13 -1.80
CA ILE A 174 -10.38 -30.68 -0.77
C ILE A 174 -9.60 -29.46 -1.29
N ARG A 175 -9.26 -29.46 -2.58
CA ARG A 175 -8.62 -28.32 -3.24
C ARG A 175 -9.52 -27.08 -3.23
N SER A 176 -10.81 -27.25 -3.55
CA SER A 176 -11.79 -26.16 -3.54
C SER A 176 -12.00 -25.59 -2.14
N LEU A 177 -12.15 -26.46 -1.13
CA LEU A 177 -12.34 -26.04 0.27
C LEU A 177 -11.13 -25.26 0.82
N ASN A 178 -9.90 -25.75 0.57
CA ASN A 178 -8.69 -25.06 1.00
C ASN A 178 -8.49 -23.73 0.26
N CYS A 179 -8.82 -23.68 -1.04
CA CYS A 179 -8.76 -22.43 -1.81
C CYS A 179 -9.76 -21.40 -1.26
N LEU A 180 -11.00 -21.80 -0.94
CA LEU A 180 -12.01 -20.90 -0.38
C LEU A 180 -11.60 -20.36 1.01
N PHE A 181 -11.06 -21.22 1.87
CA PHE A 181 -10.55 -20.82 3.17
C PHE A 181 -9.40 -19.81 3.02
N MET A 182 -8.41 -20.10 2.17
CA MET A 182 -7.28 -19.19 1.92
C MET A 182 -7.71 -17.88 1.25
N CYS A 183 -8.66 -17.92 0.31
CA CYS A 183 -9.27 -16.72 -0.27
C CYS A 183 -9.89 -15.83 0.82
N SER A 184 -10.66 -16.40 1.76
CA SER A 184 -11.24 -15.61 2.85
C SER A 184 -10.17 -15.00 3.76
N VAL A 185 -9.13 -15.77 4.10
CA VAL A 185 -8.05 -15.31 4.98
C VAL A 185 -7.20 -14.21 4.33
N ILE A 186 -7.01 -14.22 3.00
CA ILE A 186 -6.26 -13.18 2.29
C ILE A 186 -7.15 -11.94 2.01
N PHE A 187 -8.43 -12.15 1.73
CA PHE A 187 -9.36 -11.07 1.43
C PHE A 187 -9.55 -10.14 2.63
N THR A 188 -9.74 -10.69 3.83
CA THR A 188 -9.97 -9.93 5.06
C THR A 188 -8.89 -8.87 5.35
N PRO A 189 -7.59 -9.19 5.46
CA PRO A 189 -6.54 -8.20 5.73
C PRO A 189 -6.34 -7.24 4.55
N THR A 190 -6.56 -7.68 3.31
CA THR A 190 -6.44 -6.80 2.13
C THR A 190 -7.51 -5.71 2.13
N VAL A 191 -8.75 -6.08 2.46
CA VAL A 191 -9.86 -5.13 2.58
C VAL A 191 -9.66 -4.19 3.77
N TYR A 192 -9.17 -4.70 4.90
CA TYR A 192 -8.83 -3.85 6.05
C TYR A 192 -7.71 -2.86 5.73
N SER A 193 -6.62 -3.33 5.10
CA SER A 193 -5.51 -2.46 4.70
C SER A 193 -5.99 -1.36 3.76
N GLN A 194 -6.78 -1.72 2.74
CA GLN A 194 -7.29 -0.75 1.78
C GLN A 194 -8.22 0.27 2.46
N SER A 195 -9.06 -0.18 3.40
CA SER A 195 -9.94 0.69 4.18
C SER A 195 -9.15 1.67 5.06
N SER A 196 -8.00 1.25 5.61
CA SER A 196 -7.12 2.12 6.40
C SER A 196 -6.39 3.15 5.54
N ASP A 197 -5.99 2.78 4.32
CA ASP A 197 -5.38 3.70 3.37
C ASP A 197 -6.38 4.78 2.91
N ASP A 198 -7.63 4.37 2.61
CA ASP A 198 -8.72 5.29 2.26
C ASP A 198 -9.04 6.25 3.42
N LEU A 199 -9.02 5.76 4.67
CA LEU A 199 -9.27 6.58 5.85
C LEU A 199 -8.11 7.55 6.16
N SER A 200 -6.90 7.26 5.67
CA SER A 200 -5.72 8.12 5.82
C SER A 200 -5.60 9.21 4.74
N LEU A 201 -6.40 9.12 3.68
CA LEU A 201 -6.47 10.07 2.57
C LEU A 201 -7.52 11.16 2.76
N CYS A 202 -8.44 11.01 3.72
CA CYS A 202 -9.41 12.03 4.16
C CYS A 202 -8.82 12.92 5.28
#